data_AF-A0A7V4PK99-F1
#
_entry.id   AF-A0A7V4PK99-F1
#
_cell.length_a   1.000
_cell.length_b   1.000
_cell.length_c   1.000
_cell.angle_alpha   90.00
_cell.angle_beta   90.00
_cell.angle_gamma   90.00
#
_symmetry.space_group_name_H-M   'P 1'
#
loop_
_entity.id
_entity.type
_entity.pdbx_description
1 polymer ?
#
loop_
_entity_poly.entity_id
_entity_poly.type
_entity_poly.pdbx_seq_one_letter_code
_entity_poly.pdbx_strand_id
1 'polypeptide(L)'
;METYGFERMVDYLLSNAGSLMHHIPMVRNLFMRKARQAAYEYLIKENPDRRPIAVQMEKLQITLSLMETAFKRMEEGLYSKNVVNRASKIVIEELMLEPKGKTRQAKEAFRAQYGRRPPGFLVIAPTLKCNLRCKGCYAKSFDGSSGTIPFSLLDRILTEKTDLWGSHYVAWVGGEPTVYRSEGKDILDFAERHLDNLFLMFTNGTLIDQEVAKRMADLGNVVPQVSVEGFEKETDERRGKGVFKKILRAFENMREAGVPSGSPSHRCDTMPNCLPVMNSSTSTSRKRRQPSHGSFSICRLAETTAWI
;
A
#
# COMPACT_ATOMS: atom_id res chain seq x y z
N MET A 1 -10.57 -4.24 32.65
CA MET A 1 -9.29 -4.88 33.05
C MET A 1 -8.63 -5.70 31.94
N GLU A 2 -9.34 -6.18 30.91
CA GLU A 2 -8.73 -6.93 29.78
C GLU A 2 -8.05 -6.06 28.69
N THR A 3 -8.34 -4.75 28.66
CA THR A 3 -7.77 -3.80 27.69
C THR A 3 -6.25 -3.66 27.85
N TYR A 4 -5.75 -3.65 29.10
CA TYR A 4 -4.33 -3.48 29.44
C TYR A 4 -3.41 -4.60 28.89
N GLY A 5 -3.93 -5.83 28.74
CA GLY A 5 -3.17 -6.96 28.21
C GLY A 5 -3.09 -6.98 26.68
N PHE A 6 -4.12 -6.45 25.99
CA PHE A 6 -4.08 -6.31 24.53
C PHE A 6 -3.10 -5.23 24.12
N GLU A 7 -3.11 -4.10 24.81
CA GLU A 7 -2.26 -2.95 24.51
C GLU A 7 -0.78 -3.30 24.70
N ARG A 8 -0.42 -3.97 25.81
CA ARG A 8 0.94 -4.50 25.98
C ARG A 8 1.33 -5.51 24.90
N MET A 9 0.41 -6.35 24.45
CA MET A 9 0.68 -7.33 23.41
C MET A 9 0.87 -6.64 22.05
N VAL A 10 0.07 -5.63 21.73
CA VAL A 10 0.21 -4.82 20.52
C VAL A 10 1.51 -4.00 20.56
N ASP A 11 1.82 -3.34 21.67
CA ASP A 11 3.07 -2.60 21.84
C ASP A 11 4.30 -3.52 21.78
N TYR A 12 4.20 -4.73 22.36
CA TYR A 12 5.23 -5.76 22.27
C TYR A 12 5.35 -6.36 20.86
N LEU A 13 4.25 -6.47 20.11
CA LEU A 13 4.24 -6.87 18.71
C LEU A 13 4.76 -5.77 17.80
N LEU A 14 4.54 -4.49 18.14
CA LEU A 14 5.06 -3.32 17.43
C LEU A 14 6.56 -3.16 17.68
N SER A 15 7.03 -3.40 18.91
CA SER A 15 8.46 -3.35 19.25
C SER A 15 9.26 -4.53 18.69
N ASN A 16 8.58 -5.67 18.41
CA ASN A 16 9.20 -6.91 17.92
C ASN A 16 8.60 -7.41 16.59
N ALA A 17 7.98 -6.52 15.80
CA ALA A 17 7.20 -6.88 14.60
C ALA A 17 7.99 -7.74 13.62
N GLY A 18 9.27 -7.44 13.44
CA GLY A 18 10.18 -8.19 12.58
C GLY A 18 10.79 -9.46 13.17
N SER A 19 10.63 -9.76 14.47
CA SER A 19 11.24 -10.94 15.11
C SER A 19 10.23 -11.97 15.65
N LEU A 20 9.02 -11.54 16.06
CA LEU A 20 8.07 -12.41 16.75
C LEU A 20 6.83 -12.79 15.92
N MET A 21 6.45 -12.00 14.90
CA MET A 21 5.33 -12.36 14.03
C MET A 21 5.63 -13.58 13.14
N HIS A 22 6.90 -13.88 12.88
CA HIS A 22 7.28 -15.01 12.02
C HIS A 22 7.17 -16.39 12.68
N HIS A 23 7.01 -16.50 14.02
CA HIS A 23 7.25 -17.79 14.70
C HIS A 23 6.20 -18.27 15.71
N ILE A 24 5.08 -17.57 15.94
CA ILE A 24 4.08 -18.08 16.89
C ILE A 24 2.66 -18.05 16.30
N PRO A 25 2.17 -19.18 15.75
CA PRO A 25 0.78 -19.33 15.27
C PRO A 25 -0.29 -18.92 16.31
N MET A 26 0.03 -19.00 17.60
CA MET A 26 -0.82 -18.58 18.71
C MET A 26 -1.01 -17.05 18.78
N VAL A 27 0.06 -16.27 18.54
CA VAL A 27 0.02 -14.80 18.52
C VAL A 27 -0.84 -14.31 17.36
N ARG A 28 -0.69 -14.92 16.18
CA ARG A 28 -1.54 -14.64 15.01
C ARG A 28 -3.00 -14.93 15.30
N ASN A 29 -3.31 -16.12 15.81
CA ASN A 29 -4.69 -16.50 16.10
C ASN A 29 -5.34 -15.57 17.13
N LEU A 30 -4.57 -15.13 18.13
CA LEU A 30 -5.04 -14.18 19.12
C LEU A 30 -5.26 -12.77 18.54
N PHE A 31 -4.31 -12.27 17.73
CA PHE A 31 -4.47 -11.00 17.01
C PHE A 31 -5.69 -11.03 16.09
N MET A 32 -5.80 -12.05 15.23
CA MET A 32 -6.90 -12.19 14.27
C MET A 32 -8.26 -12.33 14.96
N ARG A 33 -8.32 -13.02 16.11
CA ARG A 33 -9.54 -13.08 16.94
C ARG A 33 -9.94 -11.69 17.43
N LYS A 34 -9.00 -10.93 17.99
CA LYS A 34 -9.27 -9.58 18.50
C LYS A 34 -9.60 -8.59 17.38
N ALA A 35 -8.85 -8.61 16.29
CA ALA A 35 -9.12 -7.79 15.11
C ALA A 35 -10.51 -8.08 14.53
N ARG A 36 -10.92 -9.36 14.49
CA ARG A 36 -12.27 -9.76 14.06
C ARG A 36 -13.36 -9.25 14.99
N GLN A 37 -13.16 -9.39 16.30
CA GLN A 37 -14.11 -8.89 17.29
C GLN A 37 -14.26 -7.38 17.19
N ALA A 38 -13.14 -6.65 17.08
CA ALA A 38 -13.12 -5.20 16.97
C ALA A 38 -13.80 -4.73 15.67
N ALA A 39 -13.47 -5.34 14.52
CA ALA A 39 -14.10 -5.05 13.24
C ALA A 39 -15.61 -5.32 13.27
N TYR A 40 -16.06 -6.40 13.93
CA TYR A 40 -17.47 -6.70 14.11
C TYR A 40 -18.17 -5.64 14.97
N GLU A 41 -17.58 -5.25 16.11
CA GLU A 41 -18.15 -4.24 17.00
C GLU A 41 -18.38 -2.92 16.25
N TYR A 42 -17.35 -2.44 15.55
CA TYR A 42 -17.43 -1.16 14.84
C TYR A 42 -18.33 -1.19 13.60
N LEU A 43 -18.20 -2.21 12.74
CA LEU A 43 -18.94 -2.26 11.47
C LEU A 43 -20.40 -2.68 11.64
N ILE A 44 -20.68 -3.56 12.60
CA ILE A 44 -22.01 -4.18 12.77
C ILE A 44 -22.79 -3.53 13.91
N LYS A 45 -22.20 -3.44 15.11
CA LYS A 45 -22.93 -2.97 16.30
C LYS A 45 -22.98 -1.45 16.42
N GLU A 46 -21.84 -0.78 16.35
CA GLU A 46 -21.79 0.69 16.45
C GLU A 46 -22.39 1.35 15.20
N ASN A 47 -22.09 0.80 14.02
CA ASN A 47 -22.53 1.28 12.71
C ASN A 47 -22.60 2.83 12.64
N PRO A 48 -21.50 3.54 12.92
CA PRO A 48 -21.53 4.99 13.08
C PRO A 48 -21.96 5.73 11.81
N ASP A 49 -21.82 5.08 10.66
CA ASP A 49 -22.17 5.62 9.34
C ASP A 49 -23.55 5.16 8.84
N ARG A 50 -24.37 4.51 9.70
CA ARG A 50 -25.74 4.05 9.39
C ARG A 50 -25.85 3.27 8.08
N ARG A 51 -24.91 2.35 7.85
CA ARG A 51 -24.84 1.54 6.62
C ARG A 51 -25.93 0.46 6.60
N PRO A 52 -26.44 0.06 5.42
CA PRO A 52 -27.28 -1.14 5.27
C PRO A 52 -26.52 -2.42 5.66
N ILE A 53 -27.24 -3.43 6.19
CA ILE A 53 -26.64 -4.66 6.70
C ILE A 53 -25.77 -5.40 5.67
N ALA A 54 -26.18 -5.42 4.40
CA ALA A 54 -25.41 -6.03 3.31
C ALA A 54 -24.03 -5.38 3.15
N VAL A 55 -23.96 -4.05 3.19
CA VAL A 55 -22.71 -3.28 3.10
C VAL A 55 -21.84 -3.51 4.34
N GLN A 56 -22.43 -3.63 5.53
CA GLN A 56 -21.67 -3.90 6.75
C GLN A 56 -20.99 -5.28 6.68
N MET A 57 -21.74 -6.31 6.26
CA MET A 57 -21.22 -7.68 6.13
C MET A 57 -20.13 -7.77 5.06
N GLU A 58 -20.32 -7.11 3.92
CA GLU A 58 -19.31 -7.05 2.87
C GLU A 58 -18.03 -6.35 3.36
N LYS A 59 -18.15 -5.20 4.04
CA LYS A 59 -17.00 -4.50 4.63
C LYS A 59 -16.27 -5.35 5.66
N LEU A 60 -17.00 -6.08 6.51
CA LEU A 60 -16.40 -6.98 7.48
C LEU A 60 -15.62 -8.09 6.79
N GLN A 61 -16.22 -8.75 5.79
CA GLN A 61 -15.59 -9.83 5.04
C GLN A 61 -14.34 -9.35 4.31
N ILE A 62 -14.41 -8.19 3.66
CA ILE A 62 -13.26 -7.57 2.99
C ILE A 62 -12.16 -7.32 4.03
N THR A 63 -12.48 -6.63 5.11
CA THR A 63 -11.50 -6.27 6.16
C THR A 63 -10.78 -7.51 6.71
N LEU A 64 -11.52 -8.58 7.01
CA LEU A 64 -10.93 -9.84 7.50
C LEU A 64 -10.06 -10.52 6.45
N SER A 65 -10.51 -10.59 5.20
CA SER A 65 -9.74 -11.20 4.11
C SER A 65 -8.43 -10.44 3.85
N LEU A 66 -8.47 -9.11 3.97
CA LEU A 66 -7.29 -8.25 3.85
C LEU A 66 -6.27 -8.53 4.94
N MET A 67 -6.73 -8.59 6.20
CA MET A 67 -5.88 -8.92 7.34
C MET A 67 -5.24 -10.31 7.15
N GLU A 68 -6.05 -11.34 6.84
CA GLU A 68 -5.55 -12.71 6.64
C GLU A 68 -4.50 -12.79 5.52
N THR A 69 -4.74 -12.10 4.41
CA THR A 69 -3.80 -12.05 3.28
C THR A 69 -2.51 -11.33 3.68
N ALA A 70 -2.61 -10.19 4.36
CA ALA A 70 -1.44 -9.44 4.83
C ALA A 70 -0.57 -10.28 5.78
N PHE A 71 -1.19 -10.98 6.75
CA PHE A 71 -0.45 -11.88 7.65
C PHE A 71 0.23 -13.02 6.90
N LYS A 72 -0.47 -13.66 5.97
CA LYS A 72 0.12 -14.74 5.16
C LYS A 72 1.34 -14.25 4.37
N ARG A 73 1.25 -13.06 3.76
CA ARG A 73 2.37 -12.49 2.99
C ARG A 73 3.54 -12.09 3.87
N MET A 74 3.29 -11.60 5.08
CA MET A 74 4.36 -11.37 6.07
C MET A 74 5.03 -12.69 6.49
N GLU A 75 4.26 -13.77 6.69
CA GLU A 75 4.80 -15.08 7.07
C GLU A 75 5.71 -15.71 6.00
N GLU A 76 5.45 -15.45 4.71
CA GLU A 76 6.25 -15.97 3.59
C GLU A 76 7.70 -15.42 3.60
N GLY A 77 8.02 -14.42 4.43
CA GLY A 77 9.38 -13.89 4.59
C GLY A 77 9.90 -13.16 3.36
N LEU A 78 9.00 -12.73 2.47
CA LEU A 78 9.31 -12.12 1.18
C LEU A 78 9.64 -10.62 1.29
N TYR A 79 9.43 -10.02 2.45
CA TYR A 79 9.58 -8.57 2.66
C TYR A 79 10.75 -8.26 3.56
N SER A 80 11.39 -7.10 3.30
CA SER A 80 12.47 -6.60 4.15
C SER A 80 11.96 -6.35 5.58
N LYS A 81 12.84 -6.47 6.57
CA LYS A 81 12.47 -6.20 7.98
C LYS A 81 11.94 -4.78 8.16
N ASN A 82 12.50 -3.81 7.44
CA ASN A 82 12.08 -2.41 7.52
C ASN A 82 10.67 -2.23 6.95
N VAL A 83 10.35 -2.87 5.83
CA VAL A 83 8.99 -2.91 5.28
C VAL A 83 8.02 -3.47 6.31
N VAL A 84 8.29 -4.65 6.87
CA VAL A 84 7.38 -5.30 7.83
C VAL A 84 7.18 -4.43 9.06
N ASN A 85 8.27 -3.90 9.64
CA ASN A 85 8.20 -3.06 10.83
C ASN A 85 7.42 -1.76 10.57
N ARG A 86 7.70 -1.08 9.46
CA ARG A 86 7.12 0.22 9.16
C ARG A 86 5.67 0.11 8.71
N ALA A 87 5.37 -0.79 7.78
CA ALA A 87 4.03 -1.01 7.29
C ALA A 87 3.11 -1.50 8.43
N SER A 88 3.59 -2.41 9.28
CA SER A 88 2.81 -2.87 10.44
C SER A 88 2.51 -1.73 11.40
N LYS A 89 3.48 -0.85 11.67
CA LYS A 89 3.26 0.31 12.54
C LYS A 89 2.19 1.24 11.99
N ILE A 90 2.29 1.63 10.72
CA ILE A 90 1.33 2.56 10.08
C ILE A 90 -0.06 1.92 9.99
N VAL A 91 -0.13 0.67 9.53
CA VAL A 91 -1.40 -0.06 9.43
C VAL A 91 -2.02 -0.23 10.81
N ILE A 92 -1.26 -0.62 11.84
CA ILE A 92 -1.80 -0.77 13.20
C ILE A 92 -2.26 0.58 13.75
N GLU A 93 -1.47 1.66 13.60
CA GLU A 93 -1.84 2.99 14.08
C GLU A 93 -3.12 3.53 13.42
N GLU A 94 -3.41 3.15 12.18
CA GLU A 94 -4.59 3.63 11.44
C GLU A 94 -5.78 2.66 11.42
N LEU A 95 -5.53 1.35 11.50
CA LEU A 95 -6.53 0.27 11.52
C LEU A 95 -7.01 -0.06 12.94
N MET A 96 -6.24 0.26 13.98
CA MET A 96 -6.75 0.24 15.35
C MET A 96 -7.91 1.25 15.41
N LEU A 97 -9.11 0.71 15.65
CA LEU A 97 -10.38 1.45 15.68
C LEU A 97 -10.40 2.57 16.74
N GLU A 98 -9.42 2.57 17.64
CA GLU A 98 -9.06 3.69 18.47
C GLU A 98 -7.68 4.21 18.07
N PRO A 99 -7.58 5.19 17.14
CA PRO A 99 -6.33 5.92 16.97
C PRO A 99 -5.89 6.45 18.34
N LYS A 100 -4.60 6.39 18.64
CA LYS A 100 -4.05 6.87 19.92
C LYS A 100 -3.33 8.20 19.74
N GLY A 101 -3.23 8.96 20.82
CA GLY A 101 -2.43 10.18 20.88
C GLY A 101 -2.84 11.24 19.85
N LYS A 102 -1.84 11.77 19.13
CA LYS A 102 -2.00 12.90 18.21
C LYS A 102 -2.97 12.62 17.05
N THR A 103 -2.97 11.40 16.51
CA THR A 103 -3.86 11.02 15.39
C THR A 103 -5.34 11.12 15.76
N ARG A 104 -5.71 10.70 16.99
CA ARG A 104 -7.09 10.81 17.47
C ARG A 104 -7.48 12.25 17.74
N GLN A 105 -6.61 13.01 18.38
CA GLN A 105 -6.83 14.43 18.63
C GLN A 105 -7.06 15.19 17.32
N ALA A 106 -6.26 14.93 16.29
CA ALA A 106 -6.44 15.50 14.96
C ALA A 106 -7.82 15.15 14.36
N LYS A 107 -8.20 13.86 14.38
CA LYS A 107 -9.49 13.40 13.84
C LYS A 107 -10.70 13.98 14.60
N GLU A 108 -10.62 14.05 15.93
CA GLU A 108 -11.66 14.63 16.79
C GLU A 108 -11.77 16.14 16.59
N ALA A 109 -10.63 16.86 16.54
CA ALA A 109 -10.59 18.30 16.28
C ALA A 109 -11.15 18.63 14.88
N PHE A 110 -10.75 17.88 13.85
CA PHE A 110 -11.30 18.03 12.50
C PHE A 110 -12.82 17.82 12.49
N ARG A 111 -13.31 16.79 13.18
CA ARG A 111 -14.75 16.53 13.28
C ARG A 111 -15.49 17.63 14.03
N ALA A 112 -14.91 18.16 15.11
CA ALA A 112 -15.48 19.27 15.87
C ALA A 112 -15.57 20.54 15.01
N GLN A 113 -14.54 20.82 14.21
CA GLN A 113 -14.48 22.01 13.37
C GLN A 113 -15.38 21.93 12.13
N TYR A 114 -15.38 20.79 11.42
CA TYR A 114 -16.02 20.66 10.12
C TYR A 114 -17.31 19.83 10.13
N GLY A 115 -17.70 19.27 11.27
CA GLY A 115 -18.91 18.44 11.42
C GLY A 115 -18.85 17.09 10.69
N ARG A 116 -17.70 16.72 10.12
CA ARG A 116 -17.48 15.50 9.33
C ARG A 116 -16.13 14.88 9.62
N ARG A 117 -15.95 13.60 9.25
CA ARG A 117 -14.65 12.92 9.39
C ARG A 117 -13.63 13.50 8.39
N PRO A 118 -12.35 13.55 8.74
CA PRO A 118 -11.30 13.92 7.79
C PRO A 118 -11.16 12.87 6.68
N PRO A 119 -10.62 13.25 5.51
CA PRO A 119 -10.28 12.29 4.47
C PRO A 119 -9.24 11.26 4.96
N GLY A 120 -9.40 10.00 4.56
CA GLY A 120 -8.53 8.90 4.99
C GLY A 120 -7.19 8.83 4.25
N PHE A 121 -7.11 9.37 3.05
CA PHE A 121 -5.91 9.37 2.22
C PHE A 121 -5.84 10.61 1.33
N LEU A 122 -4.64 10.92 0.84
CA LEU A 122 -4.40 11.98 -0.14
C LEU A 122 -3.95 11.37 -1.46
N VAL A 123 -4.62 11.71 -2.56
CA VAL A 123 -4.13 11.43 -3.91
C VAL A 123 -3.48 12.69 -4.45
N ILE A 124 -2.21 12.62 -4.84
CA ILE A 124 -1.47 13.78 -5.31
C ILE A 124 -0.55 13.38 -6.48
N ALA A 125 -0.42 14.29 -7.45
CA ALA A 125 0.54 14.18 -8.54
C ALA A 125 1.74 15.11 -8.25
N PRO A 126 2.86 14.60 -7.72
CA PRO A 126 4.03 15.44 -7.41
C PRO A 126 4.60 16.11 -8.66
N THR A 127 4.51 15.42 -9.79
CA THR A 127 4.87 15.93 -11.11
C THR A 127 3.98 15.35 -12.20
N LEU A 128 3.77 16.15 -13.25
CA LEU A 128 3.19 15.69 -14.51
C LEU A 128 4.25 15.23 -15.52
N LYS A 129 5.55 15.36 -15.20
CA LYS A 129 6.64 14.87 -16.04
C LYS A 129 6.65 13.34 -16.05
N CYS A 130 6.88 12.75 -17.22
CA CYS A 130 6.96 11.30 -17.40
C CYS A 130 8.01 10.96 -18.47
N ASN A 131 8.71 9.85 -18.28
CA ASN A 131 9.69 9.33 -19.24
C ASN A 131 9.06 8.52 -20.39
N LEU A 132 7.75 8.24 -20.33
CA LEU A 132 6.99 7.54 -21.37
C LEU A 132 5.92 8.44 -22.01
N ARG A 133 5.42 8.05 -23.19
CA ARG A 133 4.36 8.75 -23.93
C ARG A 133 3.23 7.80 -24.32
N CYS A 134 2.64 7.13 -23.33
CA CYS A 134 1.67 6.05 -23.53
C CYS A 134 0.43 6.48 -24.33
N LYS A 135 -0.09 5.58 -25.17
CA LYS A 135 -1.38 5.77 -25.89
C LYS A 135 -2.52 5.86 -24.87
N GLY A 136 -3.37 6.89 -24.96
CA GLY A 136 -4.51 7.08 -24.05
C GLY A 136 -4.12 7.36 -22.59
N CYS A 137 -3.03 8.13 -22.38
CA CYS A 137 -2.61 8.56 -21.04
C CYS A 137 -3.40 9.81 -20.60
N TYR A 138 -4.11 9.74 -19.47
CA TYR A 138 -4.83 10.89 -18.91
C TYR A 138 -3.89 12.03 -18.50
N ALA A 139 -2.70 11.69 -17.97
CA ALA A 139 -1.72 12.67 -17.52
C ALA A 139 -1.09 13.47 -18.68
N LYS A 140 -1.20 12.98 -19.92
CA LYS A 140 -0.74 13.68 -21.14
C LYS A 140 -1.73 14.77 -21.58
N SER A 141 -2.98 14.72 -21.13
CA SER A 141 -4.00 15.72 -21.50
C SER A 141 -3.77 17.10 -20.86
N PHE A 142 -2.71 17.25 -20.04
CA PHE A 142 -2.28 18.54 -19.50
C PHE A 142 -1.18 19.13 -20.40
N ASP A 143 -1.60 19.72 -21.50
CA ASP A 143 -0.82 20.36 -22.55
C ASP A 143 -0.50 21.83 -22.20
N GLY A 144 0.35 22.08 -21.20
CA GLY A 144 0.85 23.45 -21.03
C GLY A 144 1.57 23.82 -19.74
N SER A 145 1.44 23.05 -18.67
CA SER A 145 2.27 23.23 -17.49
C SER A 145 2.94 21.91 -17.14
N SER A 146 4.27 21.86 -17.24
CA SER A 146 5.07 20.77 -16.68
C SER A 146 5.09 20.89 -15.15
N GLY A 147 3.90 20.88 -14.54
CA GLY A 147 3.68 21.14 -13.12
C GLY A 147 4.49 20.14 -12.30
N THR A 148 5.52 20.65 -11.64
CA THR A 148 6.25 19.92 -10.61
C THR A 148 6.06 20.73 -9.35
N ILE A 149 5.45 20.12 -8.34
CA ILE A 149 5.21 20.79 -7.06
C ILE A 149 6.59 21.00 -6.41
N PRO A 150 6.94 22.24 -5.99
CA PRO A 150 8.16 22.48 -5.23
C PRO A 150 8.27 21.55 -4.02
N PHE A 151 9.46 21.02 -3.73
CA PHE A 151 9.63 20.06 -2.62
C PHE A 151 9.13 20.63 -1.30
N SER A 152 9.49 21.88 -1.00
CA SER A 152 9.00 22.64 0.16
C SER A 152 7.48 22.71 0.28
N LEU A 153 6.77 22.90 -0.85
CA LEU A 153 5.31 22.95 -0.87
C LEU A 153 4.70 21.55 -0.69
N LEU A 154 5.27 20.54 -1.33
CA LEU A 154 4.82 19.15 -1.21
C LEU A 154 4.96 18.63 0.22
N ASP A 155 6.10 18.94 0.85
CA ASP A 155 6.39 18.71 2.27
C ASP A 155 5.34 19.35 3.18
N ARG A 156 5.07 20.64 3.00
CA ARG A 156 4.06 21.35 3.79
C ARG A 156 2.68 20.72 3.65
N ILE A 157 2.25 20.41 2.41
CA ILE A 157 0.95 19.77 2.16
C ILE A 157 0.84 18.45 2.94
N LEU A 158 1.91 17.65 2.94
CA LEU A 158 1.89 16.35 3.61
C LEU A 158 1.91 16.48 5.14
N THR A 159 2.72 17.39 5.68
CA THR A 159 2.72 17.72 7.12
C THR A 159 1.34 18.19 7.56
N GLU A 160 0.74 19.15 6.85
CA GLU A 160 -0.60 19.65 7.17
C GLU A 160 -1.66 18.55 7.07
N LYS A 161 -1.59 17.66 6.08
CA LYS A 161 -2.47 16.49 6.00
C LYS A 161 -2.33 15.62 7.25
N THR A 162 -1.13 15.23 7.61
CA THR A 162 -0.91 14.34 8.75
C THR A 162 -1.37 14.98 10.05
N ASP A 163 -1.04 16.25 10.28
CA ASP A 163 -1.38 16.98 11.51
C ASP A 163 -2.86 17.32 11.63
N LEU A 164 -3.51 17.72 10.54
CA LEU A 164 -4.91 18.15 10.56
C LEU A 164 -5.88 16.98 10.37
N TRP A 165 -5.55 16.00 9.53
CA TRP A 165 -6.46 14.90 9.19
C TRP A 165 -6.20 13.65 10.04
N GLY A 166 -5.01 13.52 10.62
CA GLY A 166 -4.57 12.26 11.23
C GLY A 166 -4.56 11.10 10.23
N SER A 167 -4.34 11.41 8.94
CA SER A 167 -4.22 10.42 7.87
C SER A 167 -2.74 10.13 7.64
N HIS A 168 -2.38 8.87 7.39
CA HIS A 168 -1.01 8.46 7.08
C HIS A 168 -0.87 7.80 5.70
N TYR A 169 -1.93 7.78 4.89
CA TYR A 169 -1.90 7.21 3.54
C TYR A 169 -1.80 8.29 2.46
N VAL A 170 -0.94 8.05 1.48
CA VAL A 170 -0.78 8.90 0.30
C VAL A 170 -0.67 8.03 -0.95
N ALA A 171 -1.42 8.36 -1.99
CA ALA A 171 -1.27 7.79 -3.32
C ALA A 171 -0.56 8.79 -4.24
N TRP A 172 0.62 8.42 -4.74
CA TRP A 172 1.29 9.19 -5.78
C TRP A 172 0.80 8.74 -7.15
N VAL A 173 0.24 9.70 -7.89
CA VAL A 173 -0.27 9.52 -9.25
C VAL A 173 0.37 10.56 -10.19
N GLY A 174 -0.22 10.81 -11.35
CA GLY A 174 0.23 11.83 -12.30
C GLY A 174 1.11 11.28 -13.42
N GLY A 175 2.25 11.95 -13.66
CA GLY A 175 3.27 11.52 -14.62
C GLY A 175 4.00 10.26 -14.14
N GLU A 176 5.32 10.33 -14.00
CA GLU A 176 6.11 9.27 -13.38
C GLU A 176 6.73 9.77 -12.07
N PRO A 177 6.30 9.27 -10.89
CA PRO A 177 6.84 9.73 -9.61
C PRO A 177 8.37 9.60 -9.51
N THR A 178 8.96 8.55 -10.08
CA THR A 178 10.43 8.35 -10.04
C THR A 178 11.22 9.41 -10.83
N VAL A 179 10.56 10.16 -11.73
CA VAL A 179 11.15 11.30 -12.47
C VAL A 179 11.10 12.61 -11.65
N TYR A 180 10.33 12.67 -10.56
CA TYR A 180 10.20 13.88 -9.75
C TYR A 180 11.56 14.38 -9.25
N ARG A 181 11.87 15.64 -9.55
CA ARG A 181 13.05 16.35 -9.03
C ARG A 181 12.65 17.78 -8.70
N SER A 182 12.97 18.24 -7.49
CA SER A 182 12.70 19.60 -7.05
C SER A 182 13.62 19.99 -5.90
N GLU A 183 14.16 21.22 -5.93
CA GLU A 183 15.02 21.76 -4.85
C GLU A 183 16.20 20.82 -4.48
N GLY A 184 16.78 20.13 -5.47
CA GLY A 184 17.89 19.19 -5.28
C GLY A 184 17.49 17.82 -4.72
N LYS A 185 16.19 17.56 -4.55
CA LYS A 185 15.64 16.34 -3.96
C LYS A 185 14.78 15.56 -4.94
N ASP A 186 14.62 14.26 -4.66
CA ASP A 186 13.75 13.34 -5.37
C ASP A 186 12.55 12.88 -4.52
N ILE A 187 11.77 11.96 -5.07
CA ILE A 187 10.55 11.45 -4.42
C ILE A 187 10.85 10.52 -3.24
N LEU A 188 12.03 9.89 -3.21
CA LEU A 188 12.43 9.01 -2.12
C LEU A 188 12.99 9.83 -0.94
N ASP A 189 13.64 10.97 -1.19
CA ASP A 189 13.95 11.97 -0.15
C ASP A 189 12.67 12.45 0.55
N PHE A 190 11.59 12.58 -0.21
CA PHE A 190 10.28 12.93 0.32
C PHE A 190 9.68 11.78 1.17
N ALA A 191 9.75 10.53 0.71
CA ALA A 191 9.34 9.38 1.54
C ALA A 191 10.15 9.27 2.84
N GLU A 192 11.45 9.54 2.78
CA GLU A 192 12.37 9.52 3.92
C GLU A 192 12.03 10.58 4.97
N ARG A 193 11.55 11.75 4.53
CA ARG A 193 11.13 12.80 5.46
C ARG A 193 9.83 12.48 6.19
N HIS A 194 8.98 11.66 5.58
CA HIS A 194 7.64 11.31 6.06
C HIS A 194 7.50 9.82 6.29
N LEU A 195 8.43 9.23 7.06
CA LEU A 195 8.42 7.79 7.33
C LEU A 195 7.11 7.33 7.98
N ASP A 196 6.41 8.18 8.71
CA ASP A 196 5.12 7.89 9.36
C ASP A 196 3.96 7.74 8.36
N ASN A 197 4.17 8.09 7.09
CA ASN A 197 3.22 7.90 6.03
C ASN A 197 3.57 6.69 5.16
N LEU A 198 2.54 5.99 4.66
CA LEU A 198 2.64 4.93 3.66
C LEU A 198 2.29 5.48 2.27
N PHE A 199 3.19 5.26 1.32
CA PHE A 199 3.08 5.76 -0.04
C PHE A 199 2.72 4.66 -1.02
N LEU A 200 1.52 4.71 -1.57
CA LEU A 200 1.12 3.88 -2.71
C LEU A 200 1.55 4.59 -4.00
N MET A 201 2.64 4.11 -4.62
CA MET A 201 3.25 4.77 -5.77
C MET A 201 2.78 4.15 -7.08
N PHE A 202 1.90 4.82 -7.81
CA PHE A 202 1.54 4.40 -9.16
C PHE A 202 2.67 4.76 -10.13
N THR A 203 3.29 3.75 -10.71
CA THR A 203 4.52 3.91 -11.52
C THR A 203 4.45 3.05 -12.78
N ASN A 204 5.18 3.46 -13.81
CA ASN A 204 5.46 2.62 -14.97
C ASN A 204 6.58 1.59 -14.73
N GLY A 205 7.30 1.70 -13.60
CA GLY A 205 8.34 0.76 -13.17
C GLY A 205 9.66 0.84 -13.93
N THR A 206 9.74 1.57 -15.05
CA THR A 206 10.90 1.51 -15.95
C THR A 206 12.18 2.12 -15.40
N LEU A 207 12.10 2.86 -14.29
CA LEU A 207 13.23 3.50 -13.60
C LEU A 207 13.52 2.88 -12.23
N ILE A 208 12.91 1.73 -11.91
CA ILE A 208 13.18 1.00 -10.67
C ILE A 208 14.30 -0.02 -10.94
N ASP A 209 15.54 0.43 -10.74
CA ASP A 209 16.71 -0.45 -10.73
C ASP A 209 16.96 -1.04 -9.33
N GLN A 210 18.07 -1.75 -9.15
CA GLN A 210 18.45 -2.37 -7.89
C GLN A 210 18.70 -1.34 -6.78
N GLU A 211 19.27 -0.18 -7.10
CA GLU A 211 19.58 0.86 -6.12
C GLU A 211 18.29 1.52 -5.62
N VAL A 212 17.39 1.86 -6.54
CA VAL A 212 16.06 2.40 -6.23
C VAL A 212 15.24 1.41 -5.41
N ALA A 213 15.24 0.12 -5.80
CA ALA A 213 14.53 -0.92 -5.06
C ALA A 213 15.10 -1.11 -3.64
N LYS A 214 16.43 -1.11 -3.49
CA LYS A 214 17.08 -1.19 -2.19
C LYS A 214 16.72 0.01 -1.31
N ARG A 215 16.75 1.22 -1.85
CA ARG A 215 16.36 2.43 -1.12
C ARG A 215 14.91 2.37 -0.66
N MET A 216 13.98 1.88 -1.49
CA MET A 216 12.59 1.65 -1.09
C MET A 216 12.47 0.62 0.03
N ALA A 217 13.24 -0.47 -0.02
CA ALA A 217 13.26 -1.49 1.02
C ALA A 217 13.81 -0.96 2.35
N ASP A 218 14.82 -0.11 2.30
CA ASP A 218 15.44 0.53 3.46
C ASP A 218 14.45 1.49 4.13
N LEU A 219 13.73 2.30 3.34
CA LEU A 219 12.69 3.21 3.83
C LEU A 219 11.47 2.47 4.41
N GLY A 220 11.06 1.38 3.77
CA GLY A 220 9.98 0.50 4.24
C GLY A 220 8.57 1.08 4.16
N ASN A 221 8.39 2.28 3.60
CA ASN A 221 7.11 2.97 3.54
C ASN A 221 6.62 3.30 2.11
N VAL A 222 7.24 2.71 1.07
CA VAL A 222 6.84 2.88 -0.33
C VAL A 222 6.37 1.54 -0.89
N VAL A 223 5.18 1.53 -1.50
CA VAL A 223 4.55 0.36 -2.11
C VAL A 223 4.29 0.67 -3.60
N PRO A 224 5.17 0.22 -4.52
CA PRO A 224 5.00 0.48 -5.94
C PRO A 224 3.86 -0.34 -6.56
N GLN A 225 2.96 0.35 -7.25
CA GLN A 225 1.91 -0.21 -8.11
C GLN A 225 2.32 -0.04 -9.57
N VAL A 226 2.94 -1.08 -10.12
CA VAL A 226 3.52 -1.07 -11.47
C VAL A 226 2.44 -1.32 -12.50
N SER A 227 2.28 -0.38 -13.42
CA SER A 227 1.25 -0.45 -14.44
C SER A 227 1.66 -1.34 -15.61
N VAL A 228 0.91 -2.43 -15.84
CA VAL A 228 1.11 -3.40 -16.94
C VAL A 228 -0.23 -3.77 -17.58
N GLU A 229 -0.36 -3.75 -18.91
CA GLU A 229 -1.67 -3.93 -19.59
C GLU A 229 -1.95 -5.36 -20.04
N GLY A 230 -0.96 -6.23 -19.97
CA GLY A 230 -1.03 -7.58 -20.53
C GLY A 230 0.37 -8.15 -20.66
N PHE A 231 0.53 -9.09 -21.58
CA PHE A 231 1.84 -9.62 -21.89
C PHE A 231 2.63 -8.59 -22.72
N GLU A 232 3.78 -9.00 -23.26
CA GLU A 232 4.68 -8.13 -24.00
C GLU A 232 3.96 -7.36 -25.11
N LYS A 233 3.10 -8.03 -25.88
CA LYS A 233 2.37 -7.41 -26.99
C LYS A 233 1.49 -6.24 -26.52
N GLU A 234 0.60 -6.47 -25.56
CA GLU A 234 -0.37 -5.44 -25.13
C GLU A 234 0.32 -4.29 -24.40
N THR A 235 1.32 -4.61 -23.58
CA THR A 235 2.07 -3.62 -22.80
C THR A 235 2.90 -2.75 -23.72
N ASP A 236 3.65 -3.34 -24.65
CA ASP A 236 4.49 -2.59 -25.57
C ASP A 236 3.68 -1.79 -26.58
N GLU A 237 2.52 -2.30 -27.03
CA GLU A 237 1.60 -1.56 -27.92
C GLU A 237 1.14 -0.25 -27.27
N ARG A 238 0.83 -0.25 -25.97
CA ARG A 238 0.37 0.95 -25.27
C ARG A 238 1.51 1.85 -24.81
N ARG A 239 2.58 1.27 -24.24
CA ARG A 239 3.61 1.99 -23.48
C ARG A 239 4.91 2.24 -24.25
N GLY A 240 5.11 1.52 -25.35
CA GLY A 240 6.32 1.56 -26.16
C GLY A 240 7.10 0.25 -26.11
N LYS A 241 7.83 -0.03 -27.21
CA LYS A 241 8.60 -1.26 -27.39
C LYS A 241 9.63 -1.47 -26.28
N GLY A 242 9.68 -2.69 -25.72
CA GLY A 242 10.61 -3.10 -24.68
C GLY A 242 10.23 -2.67 -23.26
N VAL A 243 9.10 -2.01 -23.05
CA VAL A 243 8.65 -1.59 -21.71
C VAL A 243 8.26 -2.79 -20.86
N PHE A 244 7.63 -3.81 -21.45
CA PHE A 244 7.29 -5.04 -20.73
C PHE A 244 8.52 -5.68 -20.06
N LYS A 245 9.64 -5.78 -20.79
CA LYS A 245 10.89 -6.33 -20.26
C LYS A 245 11.47 -5.49 -19.12
N LYS A 246 11.34 -4.16 -19.19
CA LYS A 246 11.75 -3.26 -18.10
C LYS A 246 10.88 -3.46 -16.86
N ILE A 247 9.58 -3.63 -17.04
CA ILE A 247 8.63 -3.93 -15.95
C ILE A 247 9.01 -5.24 -15.25
N LEU A 248 9.33 -6.30 -16.00
CA LEU A 248 9.75 -7.57 -15.41
C LEU A 248 11.01 -7.42 -14.54
N ARG A 249 12.01 -6.66 -15.04
CA ARG A 249 13.22 -6.35 -14.25
C ARG A 249 12.92 -5.54 -13.00
N ALA A 250 12.00 -4.59 -13.06
CA ALA A 250 11.59 -3.82 -11.90
C ALA A 250 10.96 -4.71 -10.82
N PHE A 251 10.09 -5.64 -11.21
CA PHE A 251 9.53 -6.63 -10.28
C PHE A 251 10.61 -7.53 -9.67
N GLU A 252 11.59 -7.96 -10.46
CA GLU A 252 12.73 -8.74 -9.98
C GLU A 252 13.55 -7.96 -8.95
N ASN A 253 13.94 -6.73 -9.25
CA ASN A 253 14.69 -5.85 -8.34
C ASN A 253 13.94 -5.63 -7.02
N MET A 254 12.64 -5.33 -7.09
CA MET A 254 11.80 -5.13 -5.91
C MET A 254 11.68 -6.39 -5.06
N ARG A 255 11.51 -7.55 -5.71
CA ARG A 255 11.44 -8.84 -5.01
C ARG A 255 12.75 -9.16 -4.30
N GLU A 256 13.88 -8.99 -4.97
CA GLU A 256 15.21 -9.24 -4.40
C GLU A 256 15.49 -8.32 -3.20
N ALA A 257 15.05 -7.06 -3.27
CA ALA A 257 15.17 -6.11 -2.16
C ALA A 257 14.13 -6.32 -1.05
N GLY A 258 13.08 -7.13 -1.28
CA GLY A 258 11.99 -7.35 -0.33
C GLY A 258 10.99 -6.19 -0.26
N VAL A 259 10.79 -5.47 -1.37
CA VAL A 259 9.79 -4.40 -1.51
C VAL A 259 8.44 -4.99 -1.92
N PRO A 260 7.35 -4.66 -1.21
CA PRO A 260 6.01 -5.08 -1.60
C PRO A 260 5.59 -4.33 -2.85
N SER A 261 5.10 -5.04 -3.86
CA SER A 261 4.68 -4.45 -5.12
C SER A 261 3.44 -5.14 -5.67
N GLY A 262 2.71 -4.44 -6.53
CA GLY A 262 1.52 -4.96 -7.20
C GLY A 262 1.36 -4.38 -8.59
N SER A 263 0.36 -4.87 -9.31
CA SER A 263 -0.16 -4.22 -10.51
C SER A 263 -1.58 -3.76 -10.23
N PRO A 264 -2.05 -2.61 -10.78
CA PRO A 264 -3.46 -2.24 -10.75
C PRO A 264 -4.33 -3.03 -11.74
N SER A 265 -3.74 -3.73 -12.71
CA SER A 265 -4.49 -4.46 -13.73
C SER A 265 -4.86 -5.88 -13.30
N HIS A 266 -6.16 -6.18 -13.33
CA HIS A 266 -6.73 -7.51 -13.01
C HIS A 266 -6.14 -8.68 -13.83
N ARG A 267 -5.37 -8.41 -14.88
CA ARG A 267 -4.72 -9.43 -15.72
C ARG A 267 -3.37 -9.91 -15.20
N CYS A 268 -2.74 -9.22 -14.24
CA CYS A 268 -1.41 -9.63 -13.77
C CYS A 268 -1.45 -10.92 -12.94
N ASP A 269 -2.52 -11.12 -12.15
CA ASP A 269 -2.65 -12.28 -11.24
C ASP A 269 -2.86 -13.62 -11.96
N THR A 270 -3.17 -13.59 -13.26
CA THR A 270 -3.36 -14.78 -14.10
C THR A 270 -2.20 -15.04 -15.06
N MET A 271 -1.15 -14.20 -15.04
CA MET A 271 0.00 -14.39 -15.94
C MET A 271 0.90 -15.54 -15.46
N PRO A 272 1.14 -16.57 -16.29
CA PRO A 272 2.02 -17.69 -15.96
C PRO A 272 3.47 -17.31 -15.70
N ASN A 273 3.90 -16.09 -16.05
CA ASN A 273 5.25 -15.56 -15.80
C ASN A 273 5.29 -14.49 -14.70
N CYS A 274 4.16 -13.88 -14.30
CA CYS A 274 4.12 -13.03 -13.10
C CYS A 274 3.86 -13.87 -11.84
N LEU A 275 3.13 -14.98 -11.96
CA LEU A 275 2.88 -15.92 -10.85
C LEU A 275 4.16 -16.61 -10.34
N PRO A 276 5.12 -17.08 -11.16
CA PRO A 276 6.41 -17.57 -10.68
C PRO A 276 7.28 -16.42 -10.16
N VAL A 277 7.25 -15.24 -10.80
CA VAL A 277 7.99 -14.07 -10.29
C VAL A 277 7.47 -13.64 -8.91
N MET A 278 6.16 -13.79 -8.64
CA MET A 278 5.52 -13.53 -7.34
C MET A 278 5.48 -14.72 -6.36
N ASN A 279 5.66 -15.98 -6.79
CA ASN A 279 5.52 -17.19 -5.95
C ASN A 279 6.70 -18.19 -6.01
N SER A 280 7.83 -17.91 -6.68
CA SER A 280 8.95 -18.87 -6.77
C SER A 280 9.89 -18.81 -5.56
N SER A 281 9.43 -19.31 -4.42
CA SER A 281 10.31 -19.84 -3.37
C SER A 281 9.81 -21.24 -3.02
N THR A 282 10.24 -22.24 -3.79
CA THR A 282 10.53 -23.61 -3.33
C THR A 282 10.88 -24.48 -4.53
N SER A 283 12.17 -24.75 -4.69
CA SER A 283 12.66 -25.94 -5.36
C SER A 283 12.27 -27.17 -4.53
N THR A 284 11.04 -27.64 -4.63
CA THR A 284 10.71 -29.04 -4.29
C THR A 284 9.48 -29.48 -5.06
N SER A 285 9.68 -30.49 -5.90
CA SER A 285 8.67 -31.24 -6.62
C SER A 285 7.54 -31.71 -5.69
N ARG A 286 6.34 -31.15 -5.82
CA ARG A 286 5.08 -31.84 -5.50
C ARG A 286 3.94 -31.20 -6.29
N LYS A 287 3.50 -31.89 -7.35
CA LYS A 287 2.24 -31.63 -8.05
C LYS A 287 1.10 -31.59 -7.01
N ARG A 288 0.59 -30.41 -6.68
CA ARG A 288 -0.71 -30.26 -5.97
C ARG A 288 -1.71 -29.67 -6.96
N ARG A 289 -2.83 -30.38 -7.09
CA ARG A 289 -4.00 -30.04 -7.91
C ARG A 289 -4.48 -28.62 -7.58
N GLN A 290 -4.80 -27.85 -8.63
CA GLN A 290 -5.51 -26.57 -8.52
C GLN A 290 -6.86 -26.77 -7.82
N PRO A 291 -7.20 -25.97 -6.80
CA PRO A 291 -8.59 -25.73 -6.45
C PRO A 291 -9.11 -24.54 -7.27
N SER A 292 -10.20 -24.78 -7.98
CA SER A 292 -11.01 -23.79 -8.67
C SER A 292 -11.79 -22.94 -7.67
N HIS A 293 -11.22 -21.89 -7.08
CA HIS A 293 -11.99 -20.82 -6.42
C HIS A 293 -11.28 -19.47 -6.52
N GLY A 294 -12.07 -18.43 -6.78
CA GLY A 294 -11.65 -17.12 -7.24
C GLY A 294 -10.56 -16.46 -6.40
N SER A 295 -9.43 -16.21 -7.04
CA SER A 295 -8.34 -15.38 -6.53
C SER A 295 -8.79 -13.93 -6.45
N PHE A 296 -9.16 -13.48 -5.25
CA PHE A 296 -9.31 -12.05 -4.95
C PHE A 296 -7.92 -11.39 -4.93
N SER A 297 -7.68 -10.54 -5.92
CA SER A 297 -6.41 -9.84 -6.14
C SER A 297 -6.36 -8.49 -5.42
N ILE A 298 -5.13 -8.07 -5.07
CA ILE A 298 -4.74 -6.71 -4.66
C ILE A 298 -5.22 -5.61 -5.64
N CYS A 299 -5.59 -5.95 -6.89
CA CYS A 299 -6.20 -5.01 -7.83
C CYS A 299 -7.59 -4.52 -7.39
N ARG A 300 -8.46 -5.41 -6.87
CA ARG A 300 -9.78 -4.99 -6.33
C ARG A 300 -9.67 -4.07 -5.11
N LEU A 301 -8.51 -4.12 -4.46
CA LEU A 301 -8.12 -3.42 -3.25
C LEU A 301 -7.85 -1.92 -3.48
N ALA A 302 -7.24 -1.57 -4.62
CA ALA A 302 -7.05 -0.18 -5.03
C ALA A 302 -8.35 0.45 -5.58
N GLU A 303 -9.18 -0.34 -6.26
CA GLU A 303 -10.49 0.12 -6.74
C GLU A 303 -11.47 0.38 -5.58
N THR A 304 -11.50 -0.45 -4.53
CA THR A 304 -12.42 -0.24 -3.41
C THR A 304 -11.98 0.83 -2.41
N THR A 305 -10.68 1.13 -2.28
CA THR A 305 -10.20 2.25 -1.46
C THR A 305 -10.38 3.60 -2.15
N ALA A 306 -10.41 3.65 -3.48
CA ALA A 306 -10.70 4.87 -4.24
C ALA A 306 -12.16 5.35 -4.14
N TRP A 307 -13.06 4.54 -3.57
CA TRP A 307 -14.49 4.85 -3.38
C TRP A 307 -14.93 4.86 -1.90
N ILE A 308 -13.99 5.00 -0.94
CA ILE A 308 -14.27 5.31 0.48
C ILE A 308 -13.93 6.77 0.75
#